data_AF-A0A852VLQ8-F1
#
_entry.id   AF-A0A852VLQ8-F1
#
_cell.length_a   1.000
_cell.length_b   1.000
_cell.length_c   1.000
_cell.angle_alpha   90.00
_cell.angle_beta   90.00
_cell.angle_gamma   90.00
#
_symmetry.space_group_name_H-M   'P 1'
#
loop_
_entity.id
_entity.type
_entity.pdbx_description
1 polymer ?
#
loop_
_entity_poly.entity_id
_entity_poly.type
_entity_poly.pdbx_seq_one_letter_code
_entity_poly.pdbx_strand_id
1 'polypeptide(L)'
;MKHRIGTISAGLVAGAVMALGLAGSLMSAQTTPSPAPHKPRTSSKTAMATWSPDVQKALGLSSDDFKTDGLNKLTQVQLNNLMNSAKPDPRKHWLVCPATGTAPSGQIHVLLTVAGDDSTGAIAGQIRQAISALTGVTVVDTVANADRTLHVVIQEQTTAKRTIGFTASYLTGTPCTEEVAGKKKDVELKGTLGTYTDAKGAGLAMDLAGMLDQDLQPLRAGAATH
;
A
#
# COMPACT_ATOMS: atom_id res chain seq x y z
N MET A 1 52.69 17.24 4.84
CA MET A 1 52.61 16.51 3.56
C MET A 1 51.26 16.79 2.91
N LYS A 2 51.32 17.32 1.68
CA LYS A 2 50.31 17.64 0.65
C LYS A 2 48.81 17.40 0.92
N HIS A 3 48.07 18.52 0.86
CA HIS A 3 46.64 18.64 0.57
C HIS A 3 46.27 18.09 -0.82
N ARG A 4 45.04 17.56 -0.96
CA ARG A 4 44.25 17.67 -2.20
C ARG A 4 42.76 17.88 -1.90
N ILE A 5 42.22 18.84 -2.63
CA ILE A 5 40.85 19.39 -2.68
C ILE A 5 40.22 18.91 -4.00
N GLY A 6 38.89 18.76 -4.03
CA GLY A 6 38.08 18.82 -5.26
C GLY A 6 37.02 17.72 -5.33
N THR A 7 35.80 17.89 -5.88
CA THR A 7 35.13 19.02 -6.54
C THR A 7 33.64 18.63 -6.65
N ILE A 8 32.71 19.60 -6.54
CA ILE A 8 31.26 19.48 -6.76
C ILE A 8 30.91 19.89 -8.21
N SER A 9 29.73 19.47 -8.71
CA SER A 9 28.92 20.02 -9.84
C SER A 9 28.93 19.15 -11.11
N ALA A 10 27.93 19.11 -12.00
CA ALA A 10 26.51 19.46 -12.04
C ALA A 10 25.96 18.93 -13.39
N GLY A 11 24.64 18.70 -13.47
CA GLY A 11 23.73 18.75 -14.63
C GLY A 11 24.16 18.43 -16.06
N LEU A 12 23.29 17.69 -16.78
CA LEU A 12 22.90 18.09 -18.13
C LEU A 12 21.47 17.60 -18.46
N VAL A 13 20.63 18.56 -18.87
CA VAL A 13 19.31 18.37 -19.49
C VAL A 13 19.49 18.61 -20.99
N ALA A 14 18.99 17.69 -21.82
CA ALA A 14 18.79 17.84 -23.26
C ALA A 14 17.60 16.91 -23.63
N GLY A 15 16.56 17.26 -24.38
CA GLY A 15 16.36 18.34 -25.35
C GLY A 15 16.21 17.75 -26.76
N ALA A 16 14.98 17.65 -27.29
CA ALA A 16 14.57 17.57 -28.72
C ALA A 16 13.08 17.14 -28.77
N VAL A 17 12.09 17.96 -29.15
CA VAL A 17 11.75 18.66 -30.43
C VAL A 17 11.23 17.74 -31.55
N MET A 18 10.01 18.10 -31.97
CA MET A 18 9.06 17.67 -33.02
C MET A 18 9.58 17.01 -34.31
N ALA A 19 8.73 16.16 -34.89
CA ALA A 19 8.55 16.08 -36.34
C ALA A 19 7.08 15.81 -36.72
N LEU A 20 6.50 16.75 -37.49
CA LEU A 20 5.28 16.60 -38.28
C LEU A 20 5.54 15.69 -39.49
N GLY A 21 4.57 14.87 -39.85
CA GLY A 21 4.51 14.17 -41.15
C GLY A 21 3.09 14.27 -41.73
N LEU A 22 2.99 14.95 -42.87
CA LEU A 22 1.78 15.24 -43.65
C LEU A 22 1.57 14.21 -44.78
N ALA A 23 0.29 14.07 -45.15
CA ALA A 23 -0.25 13.82 -46.50
C ALA A 23 -0.32 12.37 -47.04
N GLY A 24 -1.51 12.06 -47.61
CA GLY A 24 -1.80 10.88 -48.42
C GLY A 24 -3.29 10.77 -48.75
N SER A 25 -3.71 11.40 -49.84
CA SER A 25 -5.09 11.63 -50.30
C SER A 25 -5.71 10.46 -51.09
N LEU A 26 -7.07 10.45 -51.19
CA LEU A 26 -7.92 10.32 -52.40
C LEU A 26 -9.11 9.32 -52.32
N MET A 27 -10.31 9.93 -52.36
CA MET A 27 -11.50 9.64 -53.19
C MET A 27 -12.09 8.21 -53.28
N SER A 28 -13.36 8.05 -52.89
CA SER A 28 -14.49 8.08 -53.86
C SER A 28 -15.85 7.65 -53.27
N ALA A 29 -16.89 8.10 -53.96
CA ALA A 29 -18.25 7.57 -54.09
C ALA A 29 -19.35 8.17 -53.18
N GLN A 30 -20.10 9.09 -53.79
CA GLN A 30 -21.44 9.52 -53.43
C GLN A 30 -22.43 8.35 -53.50
N THR A 31 -23.31 8.26 -52.51
CA THR A 31 -24.68 7.76 -52.67
C THR A 31 -25.63 8.70 -51.94
N THR A 32 -26.75 8.97 -52.61
CA THR A 32 -27.78 9.96 -52.32
C THR A 32 -28.54 9.69 -51.01
N PRO A 33 -28.99 10.73 -50.29
CA PRO A 33 -29.78 10.58 -49.07
C PRO A 33 -31.26 10.31 -49.42
N SER A 34 -31.79 9.18 -48.94
CA SER A 34 -33.23 8.96 -48.84
C SER A 34 -33.66 9.22 -47.38
N PRO A 35 -34.49 10.25 -47.10
CA PRO A 35 -34.97 10.50 -45.75
C PRO A 35 -36.11 9.52 -45.44
N ALA A 36 -35.77 8.42 -44.77
CA ALA A 36 -36.76 7.59 -44.11
C ALA A 36 -37.36 8.37 -42.92
N PRO A 37 -38.68 8.29 -42.69
CA PRO A 37 -39.35 9.04 -41.62
C PRO A 37 -38.87 8.53 -40.26
N HIS A 38 -38.21 9.41 -39.49
CA HIS A 38 -37.85 9.14 -38.11
C HIS A 38 -39.13 9.00 -37.26
N LYS A 39 -39.49 7.75 -36.95
CA LYS A 39 -40.39 7.46 -35.82
C LYS A 39 -39.75 7.99 -34.54
N PRO A 40 -40.48 8.74 -33.69
CA PRO A 40 -39.95 9.19 -32.41
C PRO A 40 -39.60 7.96 -31.56
N ARG A 41 -38.31 7.82 -31.25
CA ARG A 41 -37.80 6.80 -30.34
C ARG A 41 -38.33 7.13 -28.95
N THR A 42 -39.34 6.37 -28.52
CA THR A 42 -39.80 6.32 -27.14
C THR A 42 -38.58 6.20 -26.23
N SER A 43 -38.38 7.21 -25.38
CA SER A 43 -37.43 7.19 -24.27
C SER A 43 -37.76 5.97 -23.41
N SER A 44 -36.99 4.89 -23.57
CA SER A 44 -37.04 3.76 -22.67
C SER A 44 -36.53 4.26 -21.32
N LYS A 45 -37.42 4.33 -20.32
CA LYS A 45 -37.06 4.61 -18.92
C LYS A 45 -35.84 3.75 -18.56
N THR A 46 -34.73 4.40 -18.28
CA THR A 46 -33.52 3.70 -17.84
C THR A 46 -33.83 2.99 -16.53
N ALA A 47 -33.77 1.65 -16.53
CA ALA A 47 -34.02 0.87 -15.33
C ALA A 47 -32.97 1.23 -14.26
N MET A 48 -33.46 1.52 -13.05
CA MET A 48 -32.59 1.73 -11.89
C MET A 48 -32.03 0.40 -11.41
N ALA A 49 -30.86 0.46 -10.80
CA ALA A 49 -30.17 -0.67 -10.24
C ALA A 49 -30.96 -1.27 -9.08
N THR A 50 -31.25 -2.55 -9.19
CA THR A 50 -31.90 -3.32 -8.12
C THR A 50 -30.90 -4.27 -7.48
N TRP A 51 -31.00 -4.44 -6.17
CA TRP A 51 -30.23 -5.47 -5.47
C TRP A 51 -30.57 -6.86 -6.02
N SER A 52 -29.56 -7.70 -6.16
CA SER A 52 -29.71 -9.10 -6.52
C SER A 52 -28.60 -9.96 -5.89
N PRO A 53 -28.77 -11.28 -5.81
CA PRO A 53 -27.71 -12.19 -5.36
C PRO A 53 -26.43 -12.09 -6.20
N ASP A 54 -26.55 -11.74 -7.48
CA ASP A 54 -25.38 -11.54 -8.35
C ASP A 54 -24.57 -10.30 -7.94
N VAL A 55 -25.22 -9.24 -7.48
CA VAL A 55 -24.57 -8.04 -6.93
C VAL A 55 -23.80 -8.39 -5.66
N GLN A 56 -24.41 -9.17 -4.77
CA GLN A 56 -23.75 -9.66 -3.56
C GLN A 56 -22.51 -10.50 -3.91
N LYS A 57 -22.63 -11.40 -4.90
CA LYS A 57 -21.50 -12.22 -5.34
C LYS A 57 -20.38 -11.41 -5.99
N ALA A 58 -20.72 -10.37 -6.75
CA ALA A 58 -19.76 -9.56 -7.49
C ALA A 58 -19.08 -8.48 -6.63
N LEU A 59 -19.78 -7.90 -5.67
CA LEU A 59 -19.30 -6.76 -4.87
C LEU A 59 -19.09 -7.09 -3.39
N GLY A 60 -19.55 -8.26 -2.92
CA GLY A 60 -19.46 -8.64 -1.50
C GLY A 60 -20.41 -7.88 -0.57
N LEU A 61 -21.33 -7.09 -1.12
CA LEU A 61 -22.22 -6.20 -0.36
C LEU A 61 -23.55 -6.87 -0.03
N SER A 62 -24.07 -6.62 1.18
CA SER A 62 -25.41 -7.06 1.57
C SER A 62 -26.51 -6.18 0.92
N SER A 63 -27.77 -6.59 1.07
CA SER A 63 -28.92 -5.80 0.60
C SER A 63 -29.05 -4.44 1.30
N ASP A 64 -28.66 -4.40 2.58
CA ASP A 64 -28.70 -3.20 3.40
C ASP A 64 -27.58 -2.23 3.01
N ASP A 65 -26.39 -2.75 2.72
CA ASP A 65 -25.24 -1.95 2.24
C ASP A 65 -25.50 -1.39 0.84
N PHE A 66 -26.18 -2.14 -0.03
CA PHE A 66 -26.51 -1.69 -1.39
C PHE A 66 -27.28 -0.36 -1.44
N LYS A 67 -28.18 -0.13 -0.47
CA LYS A 67 -28.92 1.14 -0.35
C LYS A 67 -28.10 2.19 0.39
N THR A 68 -27.38 1.80 1.42
CA THR A 68 -26.53 2.68 2.24
C THR A 68 -25.43 3.32 1.40
N ASP A 69 -24.80 2.54 0.53
CA ASP A 69 -23.75 2.97 -0.40
C ASP A 69 -24.32 3.71 -1.62
N GLY A 70 -25.64 3.86 -1.71
CA GLY A 70 -26.32 4.59 -2.78
C GLY A 70 -26.29 3.89 -4.14
N LEU A 71 -25.98 2.59 -4.19
CA LEU A 71 -25.94 1.82 -5.44
C LEU A 71 -27.33 1.70 -6.08
N ASN A 72 -28.40 1.82 -5.29
CA ASN A 72 -29.78 1.91 -5.77
C ASN A 72 -30.09 3.18 -6.59
N LYS A 73 -29.21 4.20 -6.53
CA LYS A 73 -29.31 5.42 -7.34
C LYS A 73 -28.61 5.27 -8.70
N LEU A 74 -27.90 4.17 -8.91
CA LEU A 74 -27.30 3.86 -10.20
C LEU A 74 -28.37 3.35 -11.16
N THR A 75 -28.12 3.51 -12.45
CA THR A 75 -28.82 2.76 -13.49
C THR A 75 -28.32 1.33 -13.54
N GLN A 76 -29.12 0.39 -14.05
CA GLN A 76 -28.70 -1.01 -14.19
C GLN A 76 -27.42 -1.15 -15.04
N VAL A 77 -27.24 -0.27 -16.04
CA VAL A 77 -26.03 -0.23 -16.87
C VAL A 77 -24.81 0.21 -16.05
N GLN A 78 -24.95 1.22 -15.20
CA GLN A 78 -23.87 1.67 -14.32
C GLN A 78 -23.50 0.61 -13.28
N LEU A 79 -24.49 -0.06 -12.69
CA LEU A 79 -24.27 -1.18 -11.79
C LEU A 79 -23.55 -2.34 -12.51
N ASN A 80 -23.98 -2.71 -13.70
CA ASN A 80 -23.33 -3.76 -14.49
C ASN A 80 -21.88 -3.40 -14.86
N ASN A 81 -21.60 -2.14 -15.18
CA ASN A 81 -20.24 -1.66 -15.43
C ASN A 81 -19.37 -1.72 -14.17
N LEU A 82 -19.93 -1.35 -13.01
CA LEU A 82 -19.26 -1.48 -11.71
C LEU A 82 -18.94 -2.94 -11.41
N MET A 83 -19.93 -3.84 -11.53
CA MET A 83 -19.76 -5.28 -11.35
C MET A 83 -18.70 -5.86 -12.31
N ASN A 84 -18.69 -5.42 -13.58
CA ASN A 84 -17.68 -5.86 -14.53
C ASN A 84 -16.28 -5.30 -14.22
N SER A 85 -16.18 -4.13 -13.61
CA SER A 85 -14.91 -3.56 -13.15
C SER A 85 -14.37 -4.23 -11.87
N ALA A 86 -15.29 -4.73 -11.03
CA ALA A 86 -15.02 -5.45 -9.79
C ALA A 86 -14.75 -6.94 -10.00
N LYS A 87 -15.12 -7.50 -11.18
CA LYS A 87 -14.75 -8.87 -11.54
C LYS A 87 -13.22 -9.04 -11.44
N PRO A 88 -12.76 -10.15 -10.86
CA PRO A 88 -11.35 -10.52 -10.90
C PRO A 88 -10.85 -10.61 -12.33
N ASP A 89 -10.11 -9.58 -12.74
CA ASP A 89 -9.30 -9.63 -13.95
C ASP A 89 -8.06 -10.47 -13.60
N PRO A 90 -7.85 -11.64 -14.22
CA PRO A 90 -6.68 -12.48 -13.97
C PRO A 90 -5.37 -11.83 -14.42
N ARG A 91 -5.43 -10.69 -15.14
CA ARG A 91 -4.28 -9.87 -15.53
C ARG A 91 -4.06 -8.66 -14.62
N LYS A 92 -4.99 -8.35 -13.72
CA LYS A 92 -4.76 -7.31 -12.70
C LYS A 92 -3.95 -7.89 -11.56
N HIS A 93 -3.13 -7.04 -10.95
CA HIS A 93 -2.35 -7.35 -9.77
C HIS A 93 -3.31 -7.37 -8.57
N TRP A 94 -3.54 -8.54 -7.98
CA TRP A 94 -4.37 -8.64 -6.77
C TRP A 94 -3.46 -8.56 -5.56
N LEU A 95 -3.56 -7.48 -4.81
CA LEU A 95 -2.85 -7.33 -3.53
C LEU A 95 -3.77 -7.81 -2.40
N VAL A 96 -3.40 -8.91 -1.76
CA VAL A 96 -4.09 -9.46 -0.61
C VAL A 96 -3.23 -9.22 0.62
N CYS A 97 -3.63 -8.27 1.46
CA CYS A 97 -3.03 -8.10 2.77
C CYS A 97 -3.81 -8.95 3.78
N PRO A 98 -3.16 -9.51 4.83
CA PRO A 98 -3.89 -10.11 5.93
C PRO A 98 -4.89 -9.07 6.44
N ALA A 99 -6.12 -9.52 6.67
CA ALA A 99 -7.16 -8.65 7.21
C ALA A 99 -6.60 -7.98 8.46
N THR A 100 -6.68 -6.65 8.52
CA THR A 100 -6.30 -5.88 9.70
C THR A 100 -7.19 -6.30 10.86
N GLY A 101 -6.76 -7.33 11.57
CA GLY A 101 -7.54 -8.02 12.57
C GLY A 101 -6.65 -9.11 13.13
N THR A 102 -6.28 -8.92 14.39
CA THR A 102 -5.43 -9.78 15.20
C THR A 102 -5.58 -11.27 14.89
N ALA A 103 -4.49 -12.02 15.03
CA ALA A 103 -4.57 -13.46 15.22
C ALA A 103 -5.71 -13.80 16.23
N PRO A 104 -6.35 -14.98 16.15
CA PRO A 104 -7.55 -15.33 16.93
C PRO A 104 -7.47 -15.09 18.46
N SER A 105 -6.29 -14.83 18.99
CA SER A 105 -5.95 -14.53 20.38
C SER A 105 -5.91 -13.03 20.75
N GLY A 106 -6.20 -12.10 19.82
CA GLY A 106 -6.00 -10.67 20.08
C GLY A 106 -4.53 -10.23 20.06
N GLN A 107 -3.63 -11.11 19.60
CA GLN A 107 -2.21 -10.80 19.42
C GLN A 107 -1.94 -10.24 18.03
N ILE A 108 -0.99 -9.30 17.98
CA ILE A 108 -0.42 -8.73 16.77
C ILE A 108 0.98 -9.32 16.60
N HIS A 109 1.21 -9.99 15.49
CA HIS A 109 2.51 -10.53 15.14
C HIS A 109 3.34 -9.49 14.39
N VAL A 110 4.51 -9.16 14.93
CA VAL A 110 5.42 -8.16 14.35
C VAL A 110 6.70 -8.84 13.88
N LEU A 111 7.01 -8.75 12.60
CA LEU A 111 8.34 -9.10 12.09
C LEU A 111 9.29 -7.92 12.30
N LEU A 112 10.29 -8.09 13.16
CA LEU A 112 11.32 -7.09 13.42
C LEU A 112 12.59 -7.40 12.62
N THR A 113 13.00 -6.47 11.77
CA THR A 113 14.31 -6.50 11.10
C THR A 113 15.16 -5.34 11.59
N VAL A 114 16.37 -5.63 12.08
CA VAL A 114 17.34 -4.61 12.49
C VAL A 114 18.59 -4.72 11.61
N ALA A 115 19.01 -3.61 11.04
CA ALA A 115 20.17 -3.50 10.15
C ALA A 115 21.08 -2.34 10.57
N GLY A 116 22.25 -2.23 9.95
CA GLY A 116 23.22 -1.16 10.19
C GLY A 116 24.31 -1.54 11.18
N ASP A 117 24.90 -0.55 11.85
CA ASP A 117 26.17 -0.69 12.60
C ASP A 117 26.06 -1.64 13.81
N ASP A 118 24.87 -1.76 14.41
CA ASP A 118 24.61 -2.65 15.56
C ASP A 118 23.48 -3.65 15.29
N SER A 119 23.41 -4.21 14.08
CA SER A 119 22.29 -5.08 13.65
C SER A 119 22.04 -6.31 14.53
N THR A 120 23.04 -6.79 15.25
CA THR A 120 22.94 -7.97 16.13
C THR A 120 23.52 -7.77 17.53
N GLY A 121 23.92 -6.55 17.89
CA GLY A 121 24.52 -6.28 19.18
C GLY A 121 23.52 -5.77 20.21
N ALA A 122 24.02 -4.97 21.15
CA ALA A 122 23.29 -4.64 22.37
C ALA A 122 22.04 -3.81 22.11
N ILE A 123 22.10 -2.85 21.20
CA ILE A 123 20.98 -1.97 20.84
C ILE A 123 19.91 -2.75 20.08
N ALA A 124 20.29 -3.60 19.12
CA ALA A 124 19.33 -4.50 18.46
C ALA A 124 18.62 -5.42 19.47
N GLY A 125 19.36 -5.96 20.45
CA GLY A 125 18.79 -6.75 21.54
C GLY A 125 17.79 -5.96 22.39
N GLN A 126 18.14 -4.71 22.76
CA GLN A 126 17.25 -3.82 23.51
C GLN A 126 15.99 -3.46 22.73
N ILE A 127 16.10 -3.14 21.43
CA ILE A 127 14.95 -2.84 20.56
C ILE A 127 14.01 -4.04 20.51
N ARG A 128 14.55 -5.25 20.28
CA ARG A 128 13.76 -6.48 20.26
C ARG A 128 13.06 -6.71 21.59
N GLN A 129 13.76 -6.55 22.71
CA GLN A 129 13.18 -6.70 24.04
C GLN A 129 12.06 -5.68 24.31
N ALA A 130 12.26 -4.42 23.94
CA ALA A 130 11.28 -3.35 24.15
C ALA A 130 10.00 -3.60 23.32
N ILE A 131 10.13 -4.03 22.06
CA ILE A 131 8.99 -4.37 21.21
C ILE A 131 8.24 -5.59 21.73
N SER A 132 8.96 -6.64 22.14
CA SER A 132 8.34 -7.84 22.73
C SER A 132 7.66 -7.56 24.07
N ALA A 133 7.99 -6.46 24.74
CA ALA A 133 7.33 -6.03 25.98
C ALA A 133 6.02 -5.26 25.73
N LEU A 134 5.71 -4.89 24.48
CA LEU A 134 4.44 -4.25 24.15
C LEU A 134 3.28 -5.21 24.37
N THR A 135 2.18 -4.67 24.93
CA THR A 135 1.01 -5.50 25.23
C THR A 135 0.36 -6.00 23.94
N GLY A 136 0.09 -7.30 23.89
CA GLY A 136 -0.56 -7.95 22.74
C GLY A 136 0.34 -8.04 21.50
N VAL A 137 1.66 -7.91 21.64
CA VAL A 137 2.61 -8.04 20.53
C VAL A 137 3.44 -9.31 20.69
N THR A 138 3.57 -10.06 19.60
CA THR A 138 4.46 -11.22 19.49
C THR A 138 5.45 -10.95 18.36
N VAL A 139 6.75 -10.99 18.64
CA VAL A 139 7.76 -10.85 17.59
C VAL A 139 7.91 -12.18 16.85
N VAL A 140 7.80 -12.16 15.52
CA VAL A 140 7.89 -13.34 14.65
C VAL A 140 9.08 -13.21 13.69
N ASP A 141 9.52 -14.35 13.15
CA ASP A 141 10.73 -14.42 12.31
C ASP A 141 10.43 -14.48 10.80
N THR A 142 9.16 -14.60 10.39
CA THR A 142 8.78 -14.76 8.98
C THR A 142 7.66 -13.81 8.58
N VAL A 143 7.70 -13.36 7.33
CA VAL A 143 6.69 -12.47 6.72
C VAL A 143 5.31 -13.14 6.71
N ALA A 144 5.26 -14.45 6.47
CA ALA A 144 4.02 -15.22 6.41
C ALA A 144 3.22 -15.25 7.72
N ASN A 145 3.90 -15.04 8.86
CA ASN A 145 3.29 -15.07 10.18
C ASN A 145 3.09 -13.66 10.76
N ALA A 146 3.47 -12.62 10.03
CA ALA A 146 3.46 -11.24 10.52
C ALA A 146 2.20 -10.51 10.08
N ASP A 147 1.60 -9.75 11.01
CA ASP A 147 0.54 -8.79 10.73
C ASP A 147 1.12 -7.41 10.39
N ARG A 148 2.32 -7.14 10.94
CA ARG A 148 3.11 -5.92 10.72
C ARG A 148 4.58 -6.23 10.61
N THR A 149 5.28 -5.44 9.81
CA THR A 149 6.74 -5.44 9.75
C THR A 149 7.26 -4.14 10.34
N LEU A 150 8.38 -4.22 11.06
CA LEU A 150 9.14 -3.08 11.53
C LEU A 150 10.58 -3.27 11.09
N HIS A 151 11.03 -2.40 10.19
CA HIS A 151 12.41 -2.34 9.75
C HIS A 151 13.10 -1.20 10.47
N VAL A 152 14.25 -1.47 11.09
CA VAL A 152 15.06 -0.48 11.80
C VAL A 152 16.48 -0.51 11.24
N VAL A 153 17.01 0.64 10.87
CA VAL A 153 18.41 0.83 10.47
C VAL A 153 19.09 1.69 11.52
N ILE A 154 20.07 1.13 12.20
CA ILE A 154 20.87 1.78 13.25
C ILE A 154 22.15 2.31 12.62
N GLN A 155 22.47 3.56 12.91
CA GLN A 155 23.73 4.19 12.58
C GLN A 155 24.43 4.66 13.85
N GLU A 156 25.66 4.22 14.03
CA GLU A 156 26.51 4.64 15.14
C GLU A 156 27.02 6.07 14.89
N GLN A 157 26.86 6.93 15.88
CA GLN A 157 27.41 8.27 15.87
C GLN A 157 28.76 8.24 16.57
N THR A 158 29.84 8.58 15.84
CA THR A 158 31.20 8.57 16.39
C THR A 158 31.84 9.95 16.36
N THR A 159 32.64 10.26 17.38
CA THR A 159 33.53 11.43 17.41
C THR A 159 34.89 10.99 17.94
N ALA A 160 35.96 11.31 17.20
CA ALA A 160 37.33 10.93 17.55
C ALA A 160 37.49 9.42 17.88
N LYS A 161 36.84 8.54 17.11
CA LYS A 161 36.81 7.07 17.29
C LYS A 161 36.13 6.59 18.59
N ARG A 162 35.32 7.42 19.23
CA ARG A 162 34.44 7.02 20.34
C ARG A 162 33.00 7.12 19.89
N THR A 163 32.21 6.11 20.21
CA THR A 163 30.75 6.14 20.08
C THR A 163 30.20 7.20 21.02
N ILE A 164 29.50 8.18 20.45
CA ILE A 164 28.83 9.25 21.19
C ILE A 164 27.31 9.14 21.12
N GLY A 165 26.77 8.14 20.43
CA GLY A 165 25.34 7.87 20.35
C GLY A 165 24.93 7.01 19.17
N PHE A 166 23.62 6.92 18.96
CA PHE A 166 23.03 6.18 17.86
C PHE A 166 21.90 6.97 17.22
N THR A 167 21.80 6.89 15.91
CA THR A 167 20.64 7.33 15.14
C THR A 167 19.95 6.09 14.61
N ALA A 168 18.62 6.08 14.58
CA ALA A 168 17.88 5.00 13.95
C ALA A 168 16.87 5.57 12.97
N SER A 169 16.78 4.97 11.79
CA SER A 169 15.63 5.18 10.91
C SER A 169 14.76 3.94 10.97
N TYR A 170 13.44 4.10 11.00
CA TYR A 170 12.53 2.98 11.02
C TYR A 170 11.41 3.13 10.00
N LEU A 171 10.93 2.00 9.50
CA LEU A 171 9.83 1.89 8.56
C LEU A 171 8.89 0.79 9.04
N THR A 172 7.61 1.12 9.25
CA THR A 172 6.57 0.11 9.43
C THR A 172 6.04 -0.35 8.07
N GLY A 173 5.55 -1.57 8.01
CA GLY A 173 4.94 -2.12 6.80
C GLY A 173 3.84 -3.11 7.12
N THR A 174 2.96 -3.33 6.13
CA THR A 174 1.98 -4.41 6.16
C THR A 174 2.42 -5.45 5.13
N PRO A 175 2.76 -6.68 5.55
CA PRO A 175 3.09 -7.74 4.60
C PRO A 175 1.82 -8.12 3.83
N CYS A 176 1.92 -8.26 2.52
CA CYS A 176 0.82 -8.62 1.64
C CYS A 176 1.31 -9.63 0.60
N THR A 177 0.38 -10.34 -0.02
CA THR A 177 0.67 -11.22 -1.15
C THR A 177 0.09 -10.61 -2.41
N GLU A 178 0.96 -10.37 -3.40
CA GLU A 178 0.58 -9.99 -4.74
C GLU A 178 0.38 -11.25 -5.58
N GLU A 179 -0.80 -11.43 -6.17
CA GLU A 179 -1.06 -12.48 -7.13
C GLU A 179 -1.07 -11.90 -8.56
N VAL A 180 -0.13 -12.37 -9.38
CA VAL A 180 0.01 -11.99 -10.80
C VAL A 180 0.00 -13.26 -11.65
N ALA A 181 -1.02 -13.40 -12.50
CA ALA A 181 -1.18 -14.56 -13.39
C ALA A 181 -1.06 -15.92 -12.66
N GLY A 182 -1.66 -16.03 -11.47
CA GLY A 182 -1.65 -17.24 -10.64
C GLY A 182 -0.33 -17.50 -9.89
N LYS A 183 0.65 -16.58 -9.97
CA LYS A 183 1.86 -16.61 -9.16
C LYS A 183 1.72 -15.65 -7.99
N LYS A 184 1.91 -16.18 -6.78
CA LYS A 184 1.93 -15.40 -5.54
C LYS A 184 3.34 -14.91 -5.26
N LYS A 185 3.45 -13.64 -4.89
CA LYS A 185 4.69 -12.99 -4.49
C LYS A 185 4.45 -12.21 -3.21
N ASP A 186 5.34 -12.38 -2.24
CA ASP A 186 5.31 -11.55 -1.04
C ASP A 186 5.77 -10.13 -1.38
N VAL A 187 4.95 -9.18 -0.98
CA VAL A 187 5.20 -7.75 -1.13
C VAL A 187 4.88 -7.06 0.20
N GLU A 188 5.39 -5.86 0.38
CA GLU A 188 5.14 -5.10 1.60
C GLU A 188 4.53 -3.75 1.24
N LEU A 189 3.38 -3.46 1.81
CA LEU A 189 2.79 -2.13 1.76
C LEU A 189 3.46 -1.27 2.82
N LYS A 190 4.27 -0.31 2.36
CA LYS A 190 5.00 0.61 3.24
C LYS A 190 4.04 1.47 4.05
N GLY A 191 4.29 1.53 5.35
CA GLY A 191 3.59 2.36 6.32
C GLY A 191 4.41 3.59 6.69
N THR A 192 4.54 3.82 7.99
CA THR A 192 5.15 5.02 8.58
C THR A 192 6.67 4.95 8.49
N LEU A 193 7.29 6.00 7.96
CA LEU A 193 8.74 6.21 8.00
C LEU A 193 9.06 7.27 9.05
N GLY A 194 10.02 6.99 9.93
CA GLY A 194 10.50 7.94 10.92
C GLY A 194 12.01 7.83 11.15
N THR A 195 12.56 8.87 11.77
CA THR A 195 13.96 8.92 12.19
C THR A 195 14.02 9.34 13.65
N TYR A 196 14.79 8.59 14.41
CA TYR A 196 15.16 8.88 15.78
C TYR A 196 16.62 9.31 15.84
N THR A 197 16.88 10.42 16.50
CA THR A 197 18.23 10.93 16.72
C THR A 197 18.40 11.25 18.20
N ASP A 198 19.16 10.45 18.93
CA ASP A 198 19.58 10.78 20.29
C ASP A 198 21.00 10.27 20.56
N ALA A 199 21.80 11.16 21.13
CA ALA A 199 23.18 10.88 21.50
C ALA A 199 23.30 9.88 22.66
N LYS A 200 22.27 9.66 23.49
CA LYS A 200 22.45 8.91 24.75
C LYS A 200 22.04 7.44 24.72
N GLY A 201 21.52 6.92 23.61
CA GLY A 201 21.32 5.47 23.33
C GLY A 201 20.23 4.76 24.15
N ALA A 202 20.04 5.11 25.43
CA ALA A 202 19.13 4.41 26.35
C ALA A 202 17.63 4.64 26.05
N GLY A 203 17.27 5.68 25.30
CA GLY A 203 15.88 5.99 24.92
C GLY A 203 15.41 5.30 23.64
N LEU A 204 16.34 4.96 22.74
CA LEU A 204 16.02 4.53 21.37
C LEU A 204 15.03 3.35 21.31
N ALA A 205 15.30 2.30 22.08
CA ALA A 205 14.46 1.10 22.08
C ALA A 205 13.05 1.38 22.61
N MET A 206 12.94 2.20 23.66
CA MET A 206 11.65 2.55 24.27
C MET A 206 10.84 3.49 23.37
N ASP A 207 11.50 4.45 22.73
CA ASP A 207 10.84 5.38 21.82
C ASP A 207 10.38 4.68 20.53
N LEU A 208 11.20 3.79 19.98
CA LEU A 208 10.79 2.92 18.87
C LEU A 208 9.60 2.05 19.24
N ALA A 209 9.62 1.44 20.43
CA ALA A 209 8.50 0.65 20.91
C ALA A 209 7.24 1.50 21.12
N GLY A 210 7.36 2.72 21.65
CA GLY A 210 6.25 3.66 21.80
C GLY A 210 5.66 4.12 20.47
N MET A 211 6.50 4.40 19.47
CA MET A 211 6.04 4.76 18.12
C MET A 211 5.36 3.58 17.43
N LEU A 212 5.91 2.37 17.56
CA LEU A 212 5.25 1.16 17.07
C LEU A 212 3.90 0.97 17.79
N ASP A 213 3.85 1.13 19.11
CA ASP A 213 2.61 0.97 19.88
C ASP A 213 1.49 1.88 19.36
N GLN A 214 1.82 3.13 19.00
CA GLN A 214 0.89 4.07 18.36
C GLN A 214 0.41 3.58 16.98
N ASP A 215 1.31 3.06 16.14
CA ASP A 215 0.98 2.47 14.83
C ASP A 215 0.07 1.23 14.96
N LEU A 216 0.18 0.50 16.07
CA LEU A 216 -0.62 -0.69 16.36
C LEU A 216 -2.00 -0.38 16.94
N GLN A 217 -2.26 0.82 17.48
CA GLN A 217 -3.55 1.17 18.09
C GLN A 217 -4.75 0.94 17.16
N PRO A 218 -4.73 1.33 15.87
CA PRO A 218 -5.85 1.08 14.96
C PRO A 218 -6.14 -0.41 14.76
N LEU A 219 -5.12 -1.27 14.80
CA LEU A 219 -5.25 -2.71 14.65
C LEU A 219 -5.89 -3.36 15.89
N ARG A 220 -5.58 -2.84 17.07
CA ARG A 220 -6.19 -3.27 18.33
C ARG A 220 -7.66 -2.86 18.39
N ALA A 221 -8.01 -1.67 17.91
CA ALA A 221 -9.39 -1.20 17.88
C ALA A 221 -10.28 -2.02 16.94
N GLY A 222 -9.76 -2.43 15.79
CA GLY A 222 -10.49 -3.29 14.84
C GLY A 222 -10.78 -4.71 15.36
N ALA A 223 -10.00 -5.19 16.34
CA ALA A 223 -10.19 -6.50 16.96
C ALA A 223 -11.37 -6.54 17.97
N ALA A 224 -11.79 -5.40 18.51
CA ALA A 224 -12.85 -5.33 19.53
C ALA A 224 -14.27 -5.35 18.95
N THR A 225 -14.43 -5.30 17.62
CA THR A 225 -15.72 -5.16 16.92
C THR A 225 -16.21 -6.42 16.22
N HIS A 226 -15.59 -7.59 16.44
CA HIS A 226 -16.00 -8.87 15.87
C HIS A 226 -16.39 -9.90 16.93
#